data_AF-A0A9E1HIT8-F1
#
_entry.id   AF-A0A9E1HIT8-F1
#
_cell.length_a   1.000
_cell.length_b   1.000
_cell.length_c   1.000
_cell.angle_alpha   90.00
_cell.angle_beta   90.00
_cell.angle_gamma   90.00
#
_symmetry.space_group_name_H-M   'P 1'
#
loop_
_entity.id
_entity.type
_entity.pdbx_description
1 polymer ?
#
loop_
_entity_poly.entity_id
_entity_poly.type
_entity_poly.pdbx_seq_one_letter_code
_entity_poly.pdbx_strand_id
1 'polypeptide(L)'
;MGKLESLYHEIQSIAITEDFTEKMIQLYIDTKPVSNRDFYASILNGHQEVPTQINEKEKNALYFEVWKEWKESILNLSEEQLKHPYDTDYSSDELIFLKNSMLKFPDTKTWDETLTNLKEQESLYQFFFDEFIGTAHSKWCQIERHKIKIENTLKGKIGHRLYLNCSMSDIHFLIRRLREKFEARNLDYRLKFDTSEETRDDKVILYSDTAHLIDYITILKEIERDYPEFMKQALNTPLLTGKIDHWIGYGEEPVYQEESYNDMRSHILYHCITMSTLEKLIEDESSLRQMAKYFIEVKKIVPIDDSDIDTIYQRLILKLKEEIKCYCNDTQYETKGLLEMKQILFMIMKKYLETDSTYLEKITDEIKKEMERCYIDPKKICFHLDTLEKFHLYDKKESIDEKTFLDSLKITIQPSYFQVGNGIYQSIKNILYMKFTK
;
A
#
# COMPACT_ATOMS: atom_id res chain seq x y z
N MET A 1 18.40 -16.54 18.05
CA MET A 1 17.41 -15.70 17.36
C MET A 1 17.21 -16.31 15.99
N GLY A 2 15.97 -16.59 15.59
CA GLY A 2 15.71 -17.12 14.26
C GLY A 2 15.86 -16.05 13.16
N LYS A 3 15.68 -16.44 11.89
CA LYS A 3 15.96 -15.53 10.77
C LYS A 3 14.94 -14.39 10.69
N LEU A 4 13.67 -14.68 10.96
CA LEU A 4 12.61 -13.67 10.93
C LEU A 4 12.70 -12.74 12.14
N GLU A 5 12.98 -13.26 13.34
CA GLU A 5 13.25 -12.42 14.50
C GLU A 5 14.44 -11.47 14.24
N SER A 6 15.51 -11.99 13.63
CA SER A 6 16.66 -11.16 13.24
C SER A 6 16.25 -10.05 12.27
N LEU A 7 15.46 -10.40 11.25
CA LEU A 7 14.90 -9.43 10.31
C LEU A 7 14.08 -8.33 11.00
N TYR A 8 13.22 -8.67 11.97
CA TYR A 8 12.45 -7.67 12.72
C TYR A 8 13.36 -6.65 13.40
N HIS A 9 14.48 -7.08 13.98
CA HIS A 9 15.43 -6.20 14.65
C HIS A 9 16.28 -5.39 13.68
N GLU A 10 16.62 -5.96 12.51
CA GLU A 10 17.41 -5.30 11.47
C GLU A 10 16.62 -4.24 10.70
N ILE A 11 15.31 -4.44 10.49
CA ILE A 11 14.46 -3.46 9.81
C ILE A 11 14.40 -2.16 10.60
N GLN A 12 14.89 -1.09 9.98
CA GLN A 12 14.83 0.27 10.51
C GLN A 12 13.45 0.85 10.21
N SER A 13 12.64 1.07 11.23
CA SER A 13 11.33 1.69 11.07
C SER A 13 11.30 3.07 11.70
N ILE A 14 10.40 3.91 11.18
CA ILE A 14 10.02 5.15 11.84
C ILE A 14 9.27 4.83 13.14
N ALA A 15 9.60 5.59 14.18
CA ALA A 15 8.84 5.67 15.41
C ALA A 15 8.05 6.99 15.45
N ILE A 16 6.84 6.95 15.99
CA ILE A 16 6.01 8.13 16.20
C ILE A 16 6.57 8.93 17.39
N THR A 17 7.22 10.03 17.05
CA THR A 17 7.89 10.99 17.94
C THR A 17 7.44 12.40 17.56
N GLU A 18 7.62 13.38 18.44
CA GLU A 18 7.29 14.78 18.11
C GLU A 18 8.04 15.27 16.87
N ASP A 19 9.34 14.93 16.71
CA ASP A 19 10.13 15.23 15.51
C ASP A 19 9.51 14.67 14.22
N PHE A 20 8.97 13.44 14.29
CA PHE A 20 8.29 12.85 13.14
C PHE A 20 6.95 13.51 12.88
N THR A 21 6.17 13.76 13.93
CA THR A 21 4.88 14.45 13.85
C THR A 21 5.04 15.85 13.26
N GLU A 22 6.05 16.61 13.69
CA GLU A 22 6.38 17.93 13.16
C GLU A 22 6.69 17.85 11.67
N LYS A 23 7.48 16.88 11.21
CA LYS A 23 7.75 16.68 9.77
C LYS A 23 6.47 16.38 8.98
N MET A 24 5.53 15.62 9.55
CA MET A 24 4.25 15.32 8.87
C MET A 24 3.33 16.55 8.82
N ILE A 25 3.31 17.37 9.87
CA ILE A 25 2.59 18.64 9.87
C ILE A 25 3.24 19.61 8.87
N GLN A 26 4.57 19.67 8.81
CA GLN A 26 5.29 20.50 7.84
C GLN A 26 4.99 20.06 6.40
N LEU A 27 4.97 18.75 6.13
CA LEU A 27 4.53 18.20 4.84
C LEU A 27 3.09 18.63 4.52
N TYR A 28 2.17 18.53 5.49
CA TYR A 28 0.80 19.01 5.34
C TYR A 28 0.78 20.51 5.00
N ILE A 29 1.58 21.32 5.68
CA ILE A 29 1.64 22.77 5.46
C ILE A 29 2.13 23.11 4.05
N ASP A 30 3.14 22.38 3.58
CA ASP A 30 3.78 22.63 2.29
C ASP A 30 2.91 22.18 1.12
N THR A 31 2.26 21.02 1.24
CA THR A 31 1.44 20.44 0.16
C THR A 31 -0.03 20.83 0.21
N LYS A 32 -0.52 21.31 1.37
CA LYS A 32 -1.87 21.83 1.59
C LYS A 32 -2.96 20.87 1.11
N PRO A 33 -2.93 19.61 1.55
CA PRO A 33 -3.89 18.60 1.11
C PRO A 33 -5.30 18.99 1.57
N VAL A 34 -6.29 18.79 0.70
CA VAL A 34 -7.71 18.97 1.06
C VAL A 34 -8.39 17.64 1.39
N SER A 35 -7.75 16.52 1.04
CA SER A 35 -8.20 15.16 1.31
C SER A 35 -7.04 14.24 1.73
N ASN A 36 -7.36 13.07 2.32
CA ASN A 36 -6.36 12.03 2.59
C ASN A 36 -5.66 11.58 1.30
N ARG A 37 -6.35 11.56 0.16
CA ARG A 37 -5.74 11.16 -1.12
C ARG A 37 -4.63 12.11 -1.55
N ASP A 38 -4.81 13.41 -1.34
CA ASP A 38 -3.80 14.42 -1.66
C ASP A 38 -2.60 14.31 -0.72
N PHE A 39 -2.87 14.05 0.57
CA PHE A 39 -1.82 13.84 1.56
C PHE A 39 -1.03 12.54 1.29
N TYR A 40 -1.72 11.47 0.94
CA TYR A 40 -1.11 10.21 0.49
C TYR A 40 -0.18 10.42 -0.70
N ALA A 41 -0.64 11.16 -1.74
CA ALA A 41 0.20 11.49 -2.89
C ALA A 41 1.44 12.30 -2.47
N SER A 42 1.31 13.20 -1.48
CA SER A 42 2.42 13.98 -0.94
C SER A 42 3.47 13.12 -0.24
N ILE A 43 3.05 12.04 0.44
CA ILE A 43 3.95 11.08 1.11
C ILE A 43 4.74 10.22 0.10
N LEU A 44 4.12 9.89 -1.04
CA LEU A 44 4.70 9.00 -2.05
C LEU A 44 5.58 9.68 -3.09
N ASN A 45 5.55 11.01 -3.15
CA ASN A 45 6.30 11.80 -4.13
C ASN A 45 7.45 12.57 -3.44
N GLY A 46 8.00 11.99 -2.37
CA GLY A 46 9.04 12.62 -1.54
C GLY A 46 10.34 12.82 -2.29
N HIS A 47 10.64 11.97 -3.28
CA HIS A 47 11.78 12.13 -4.19
C HIS A 47 11.31 12.56 -5.58
N GLN A 48 11.41 13.88 -5.85
CA GLN A 48 11.20 14.40 -7.20
C GLN A 48 12.43 14.12 -8.06
N GLU A 49 12.39 13.03 -8.82
CA GLU A 49 13.35 12.80 -9.90
C GLU A 49 12.82 13.32 -11.24
N VAL A 50 13.76 13.67 -12.13
CA VAL A 50 13.44 13.87 -13.55
C VAL A 50 13.07 12.51 -14.14
N PRO A 51 11.87 12.33 -14.72
CA PRO A 51 11.48 11.06 -15.32
C PRO A 51 12.51 10.61 -16.36
N THR A 52 13.08 9.42 -16.16
CA THR A 52 13.94 8.77 -17.14
C THR A 52 13.09 8.10 -18.21
N GLN A 53 13.53 8.11 -19.47
CA GLN A 53 12.82 7.44 -20.55
C GLN A 53 12.73 5.93 -20.31
N ILE A 54 11.55 5.34 -20.56
CA ILE A 54 11.34 3.90 -20.47
C ILE A 54 12.29 3.16 -21.42
N ASN A 55 12.91 2.08 -20.93
CA ASN A 55 13.70 1.18 -21.75
C ASN A 55 12.79 0.26 -22.57
N GLU A 56 12.45 0.68 -23.78
CA GLU A 56 11.57 -0.04 -24.70
C GLU A 56 12.03 -1.47 -25.00
N LYS A 57 13.35 -1.72 -25.04
CA LYS A 57 13.89 -3.05 -25.28
C LYS A 57 13.56 -4.01 -24.13
N GLU A 58 13.77 -3.58 -22.89
CA GLU A 58 13.46 -4.38 -21.71
C GLU A 58 11.96 -4.55 -21.53
N LYS A 59 11.17 -3.50 -21.82
CA LYS A 59 9.71 -3.56 -21.83
C LYS A 59 9.18 -4.61 -22.80
N ASN A 60 9.61 -4.55 -24.07
CA ASN A 60 9.19 -5.48 -25.10
C ASN A 60 9.62 -6.91 -24.78
N ALA A 61 10.82 -7.09 -24.21
CA ALA A 61 11.29 -8.40 -23.78
C ALA A 61 10.42 -8.98 -22.65
N LEU A 62 10.07 -8.18 -21.63
CA LEU A 62 9.23 -8.62 -20.52
C LEU A 62 7.85 -9.08 -21.01
N TYR A 63 7.16 -8.23 -21.77
CA TYR A 63 5.80 -8.57 -22.23
C TYR A 63 5.79 -9.78 -23.16
N PHE A 64 6.81 -9.93 -24.00
CA PHE A 64 6.94 -11.08 -24.88
C PHE A 64 7.21 -12.39 -24.11
N GLU A 65 8.07 -12.35 -23.09
CA GLU A 65 8.33 -13.50 -22.21
C GLU A 65 7.07 -13.92 -21.46
N VAL A 66 6.38 -12.96 -20.83
CA VAL A 66 5.12 -13.20 -20.11
C VAL A 66 4.05 -13.78 -21.04
N TRP A 67 3.87 -13.19 -22.23
CA TRP A 67 2.93 -13.69 -23.23
C TRP A 67 3.23 -15.12 -23.64
N LYS A 68 4.49 -15.43 -23.96
CA LYS A 68 4.89 -16.77 -24.39
C LYS A 68 4.64 -17.82 -23.33
N GLU A 69 5.07 -17.55 -22.11
CA GLU A 69 4.89 -18.48 -20.99
C GLU A 69 3.41 -18.70 -20.68
N TRP A 70 2.59 -17.65 -20.74
CA TRP A 70 1.15 -17.75 -20.54
C TRP A 70 0.47 -18.55 -21.66
N LYS A 71 0.79 -18.24 -22.94
CA LYS A 71 0.30 -18.99 -24.11
C LYS A 71 0.65 -20.47 -23.99
N GLU A 72 1.91 -20.78 -23.69
CA GLU A 72 2.39 -22.16 -23.56
C GLU A 72 1.68 -22.90 -22.42
N SER A 73 1.51 -22.25 -21.27
CA SER A 73 0.85 -22.87 -20.11
C SER A 73 -0.60 -23.24 -20.42
N ILE A 74 -1.36 -22.35 -21.08
CA ILE A 74 -2.75 -22.62 -21.48
C ILE A 74 -2.83 -23.73 -22.55
N LEU A 75 -1.94 -23.72 -23.54
CA LEU A 75 -1.93 -24.74 -24.59
C LEU A 75 -1.64 -26.14 -24.03
N ASN A 76 -0.81 -26.22 -22.99
CA ASN A 76 -0.41 -27.47 -22.34
C ASN A 76 -1.43 -28.03 -21.33
N LEU A 77 -2.50 -27.31 -21.01
CA LEU A 77 -3.56 -27.82 -20.11
C LEU A 77 -4.22 -29.08 -20.66
N SER A 78 -4.44 -30.08 -19.80
CA SER A 78 -5.21 -31.28 -20.16
C SER A 78 -6.71 -30.97 -20.31
N GLU A 79 -7.47 -31.86 -20.94
CA GLU A 79 -8.94 -31.72 -20.99
C GLU A 79 -9.59 -31.68 -19.60
N GLU A 80 -9.01 -32.40 -18.64
CA GLU A 80 -9.49 -32.42 -17.26
C GLU A 80 -9.26 -31.07 -16.58
N GLN A 81 -8.07 -30.49 -16.74
CA GLN A 81 -7.75 -29.16 -16.18
C GLN A 81 -8.61 -28.05 -16.80
N LEU A 82 -8.96 -28.17 -18.08
CA LEU A 82 -9.85 -27.22 -18.75
C LEU A 82 -11.28 -27.30 -18.20
N LYS A 83 -11.81 -28.51 -17.99
CA LYS A 83 -13.19 -28.72 -17.49
C LYS A 83 -13.31 -28.45 -16.00
N HIS A 84 -12.22 -28.65 -15.26
CA HIS A 84 -12.20 -28.58 -13.80
C HIS A 84 -10.97 -27.81 -13.28
N PRO A 85 -10.88 -26.48 -13.51
CA PRO A 85 -9.76 -25.66 -13.07
C PRO A 85 -9.87 -25.32 -11.57
N TYR A 86 -9.72 -26.33 -10.71
CA TYR A 86 -9.83 -26.19 -9.26
C TYR A 86 -8.77 -25.22 -8.71
N ASP A 87 -9.22 -24.26 -7.91
CA ASP A 87 -8.39 -23.26 -7.23
C ASP A 87 -7.50 -22.42 -8.16
N THR A 88 -7.86 -22.20 -9.43
CA THR A 88 -7.15 -21.26 -10.31
C THR A 88 -7.86 -19.91 -10.40
N ASP A 89 -7.21 -18.89 -10.97
CA ASP A 89 -7.85 -17.59 -11.26
C ASP A 89 -8.67 -17.58 -12.56
N TYR A 90 -8.89 -18.74 -13.18
CA TYR A 90 -9.63 -18.87 -14.44
C TYR A 90 -10.82 -19.82 -14.30
N SER A 91 -11.93 -19.44 -14.92
CA SER A 91 -13.06 -20.33 -15.12
C SER A 91 -12.83 -21.31 -16.28
N SER A 92 -13.60 -22.39 -16.31
CA SER A 92 -13.57 -23.37 -17.40
C SER A 92 -13.84 -22.70 -18.76
N ASP A 93 -14.82 -21.80 -18.83
CA ASP A 93 -15.21 -21.14 -20.08
C ASP A 93 -14.10 -20.21 -20.59
N GLU A 94 -13.45 -19.47 -19.69
CA GLU A 94 -12.29 -18.63 -20.04
C GLU A 94 -11.14 -19.47 -20.57
N LEU A 95 -10.76 -20.57 -19.90
CA LEU A 95 -9.67 -21.42 -20.35
C LEU A 95 -9.97 -22.07 -21.71
N ILE A 96 -11.21 -22.48 -21.96
CA ILE A 96 -11.65 -23.02 -23.26
C ILE A 96 -11.55 -21.94 -24.35
N PHE A 97 -12.04 -20.73 -24.06
CA PHE A 97 -11.94 -19.59 -24.99
C PHE A 97 -10.48 -19.26 -25.30
N LEU A 98 -9.64 -19.11 -24.27
CA LEU A 98 -8.23 -18.78 -24.40
C LEU A 98 -7.48 -19.84 -25.19
N LYS A 99 -7.65 -21.13 -24.87
CA LYS A 99 -7.00 -22.22 -25.59
C LYS A 99 -7.38 -22.24 -27.06
N ASN A 100 -8.67 -22.10 -27.38
CA ASN A 100 -9.14 -22.07 -28.76
C ASN A 100 -8.63 -20.86 -29.55
N SER A 101 -8.51 -19.70 -28.90
CA SER A 101 -7.97 -18.48 -29.50
C SER A 101 -6.46 -18.60 -29.73
N MET A 102 -5.72 -19.09 -28.74
CA MET A 102 -4.27 -19.28 -28.78
C MET A 102 -3.81 -20.35 -29.78
N LEU A 103 -4.61 -21.39 -30.02
CA LEU A 103 -4.36 -22.39 -31.08
C LEU A 103 -4.39 -21.78 -32.49
N LYS A 104 -5.18 -20.72 -32.70
CA LYS A 104 -5.27 -19.99 -33.96
C LYS A 104 -4.31 -18.82 -34.04
N PHE A 105 -3.67 -18.47 -32.92
CA PHE A 105 -2.76 -17.33 -32.83
C PHE A 105 -1.42 -17.66 -33.50
N PRO A 106 -0.96 -16.84 -34.47
CA PRO A 106 0.25 -17.14 -35.23
C PRO A 106 1.50 -17.17 -34.34
N ASP A 107 2.49 -17.94 -34.78
CA ASP A 107 3.79 -17.95 -34.12
C ASP A 107 4.54 -16.65 -34.43
N THR A 108 4.85 -15.90 -33.37
CA THR A 108 5.49 -14.58 -33.44
C THR A 108 6.87 -14.64 -32.78
N LYS A 109 7.82 -13.83 -33.29
CA LYS A 109 9.22 -13.81 -32.85
C LYS A 109 9.57 -12.59 -32.01
N THR A 110 8.75 -11.55 -32.05
CA THR A 110 8.93 -10.30 -31.31
C THR A 110 7.64 -9.84 -30.66
N TRP A 111 7.75 -8.97 -29.66
CA TRP A 111 6.58 -8.34 -29.05
C TRP A 111 5.76 -7.51 -30.02
N ASP A 112 6.41 -6.78 -30.93
CA ASP A 112 5.71 -5.91 -31.89
C ASP A 112 4.83 -6.73 -32.85
N GLU A 113 5.32 -7.89 -33.29
CA GLU A 113 4.52 -8.86 -34.04
C GLU A 113 3.36 -9.39 -33.19
N THR A 114 3.63 -9.82 -31.95
CA THR A 114 2.60 -10.31 -31.03
C THR A 114 1.51 -9.27 -30.80
N LEU A 115 1.89 -8.03 -30.50
CA LEU A 115 0.97 -6.94 -30.22
C LEU A 115 0.11 -6.58 -31.43
N THR A 116 0.70 -6.60 -32.63
CA THR A 116 -0.04 -6.39 -33.89
C THR A 116 -1.12 -7.45 -34.08
N ASN A 117 -0.78 -8.73 -33.89
CA ASN A 117 -1.74 -9.84 -34.02
C ASN A 117 -2.77 -9.86 -32.88
N LEU A 118 -2.40 -9.47 -31.66
CA LEU A 118 -3.35 -9.32 -30.55
C LEU A 118 -4.41 -8.29 -30.90
N LYS A 119 -4.02 -7.13 -31.44
CA LYS A 119 -4.97 -6.07 -31.84
C LYS A 119 -5.97 -6.51 -32.91
N GLU A 120 -5.65 -7.53 -33.72
CA GLU A 120 -6.58 -8.14 -34.67
C GLU A 120 -7.56 -9.13 -34.00
N GLN A 121 -7.28 -9.56 -32.77
CA GLN A 121 -8.12 -10.45 -31.95
C GLN A 121 -8.61 -9.71 -30.70
N GLU A 122 -9.58 -8.80 -30.89
CA GLU A 122 -10.09 -7.88 -29.87
C GLU A 122 -10.34 -8.54 -28.50
N SER A 123 -11.06 -9.66 -28.44
CA SER A 123 -11.36 -10.33 -27.16
C SER A 123 -10.12 -10.89 -26.47
N LEU A 124 -9.11 -11.38 -27.21
CA LEU A 124 -7.87 -11.89 -26.62
C LEU A 124 -6.95 -10.76 -26.18
N TYR A 125 -6.89 -9.67 -26.94
CA TYR A 125 -6.22 -8.43 -26.54
C TYR A 125 -6.80 -7.89 -25.25
N GLN A 126 -8.13 -7.76 -25.19
CA GLN A 126 -8.83 -7.27 -24.02
C GLN A 126 -8.56 -8.15 -22.80
N PHE A 127 -8.69 -9.47 -22.95
CA PHE A 127 -8.40 -10.40 -21.85
C PHE A 127 -6.96 -10.24 -21.34
N PHE A 128 -5.98 -10.14 -22.25
CA PHE A 128 -4.58 -10.00 -21.86
C PHE A 128 -4.34 -8.70 -21.07
N PHE A 129 -4.77 -7.54 -21.58
CA PHE A 129 -4.45 -6.24 -20.98
C PHE A 129 -5.38 -5.82 -19.83
N ASP A 130 -6.64 -6.26 -19.84
CA ASP A 130 -7.64 -5.87 -18.85
C ASP A 130 -7.66 -6.84 -17.67
N GLU A 131 -7.76 -8.14 -17.95
CA GLU A 131 -7.97 -9.18 -16.92
C GLU A 131 -6.65 -9.78 -16.43
N PHE A 132 -5.70 -10.06 -17.33
CA PHE A 132 -4.48 -10.79 -16.98
C PHE A 132 -3.38 -9.90 -16.40
N ILE A 133 -2.91 -8.87 -17.12
CA ILE A 133 -1.89 -7.93 -16.60
C ILE A 133 -2.47 -6.65 -15.99
N GLY A 134 -3.74 -6.34 -16.24
CA GLY A 134 -4.48 -5.27 -15.54
C GLY A 134 -4.16 -3.82 -15.95
N THR A 135 -3.39 -3.60 -17.01
CA THR A 135 -2.89 -2.26 -17.39
C THR A 135 -3.91 -1.39 -18.12
N ALA A 136 -5.04 -1.92 -18.57
CA ALA A 136 -6.03 -1.13 -19.29
C ALA A 136 -6.84 -0.17 -18.40
N HIS A 137 -7.00 -0.53 -17.12
CA HIS A 137 -7.78 0.24 -16.15
C HIS A 137 -6.96 0.68 -14.93
N SER A 138 -5.66 0.35 -14.92
CA SER A 138 -4.75 0.64 -13.83
C SER A 138 -3.44 1.18 -14.35
N LYS A 139 -2.86 2.10 -13.58
CA LYS A 139 -1.46 2.53 -13.70
C LYS A 139 -0.48 1.49 -13.15
N TRP A 140 -0.97 0.32 -12.75
CA TRP A 140 -0.18 -0.79 -12.25
C TRP A 140 -0.33 -1.98 -13.19
N CYS A 141 0.79 -2.54 -13.62
CA CYS A 141 0.86 -3.87 -14.21
C CYS A 141 1.04 -4.90 -13.10
N GLN A 142 0.25 -5.97 -13.11
CA GLN A 142 0.36 -7.09 -12.17
C GLN A 142 0.92 -8.31 -12.88
N ILE A 143 1.88 -8.98 -12.23
CA ILE A 143 2.46 -10.23 -12.71
C ILE A 143 2.46 -11.23 -11.57
N GLU A 144 1.80 -12.36 -11.79
CA GLU A 144 1.65 -13.42 -10.80
C GLU A 144 1.98 -14.77 -11.45
N ARG A 145 2.91 -15.53 -10.87
CA ARG A 145 3.39 -16.78 -11.48
C ARG A 145 2.25 -17.80 -11.63
N HIS A 146 1.40 -17.95 -10.60
CA HIS A 146 0.27 -18.86 -10.66
C HIS A 146 -0.75 -18.51 -11.77
N LYS A 147 -0.93 -17.22 -12.10
CA LYS A 147 -1.72 -16.80 -13.27
C LYS A 147 -1.04 -17.14 -14.58
N ILE A 148 0.28 -16.93 -14.68
CA ILE A 148 1.05 -17.28 -15.89
C ILE A 148 1.01 -18.79 -16.14
N LYS A 149 1.24 -19.58 -15.10
CA LYS A 149 1.40 -21.05 -15.16
C LYS A 149 0.10 -21.84 -14.99
N ILE A 150 -1.02 -21.15 -14.70
CA ILE A 150 -2.33 -21.76 -14.43
C ILE A 150 -2.23 -22.79 -13.29
N GLU A 151 -1.53 -22.43 -12.22
CA GLU A 151 -1.32 -23.30 -11.07
C GLU A 151 -2.40 -23.11 -10.00
N ASN A 152 -2.66 -24.16 -9.22
CA ASN A 152 -3.59 -24.10 -8.10
C ASN A 152 -3.09 -23.09 -7.07
N THR A 153 -3.93 -22.11 -6.81
CA THR A 153 -3.74 -21.10 -5.79
C THR A 153 -4.19 -21.65 -4.44
N LEU A 154 -3.31 -22.39 -3.76
CA LEU A 154 -3.35 -22.37 -2.30
C LEU A 154 -2.91 -20.96 -1.88
N LYS A 155 -3.82 -19.99 -1.97
CA LYS A 155 -3.56 -18.57 -1.69
C LYS A 155 -3.06 -18.43 -0.25
N GLY A 156 -1.75 -18.48 -0.06
CA GLY A 156 -1.12 -17.97 1.15
C GLY A 156 -1.57 -16.52 1.28
N LYS A 157 -2.08 -16.13 2.45
CA LYS A 157 -2.44 -14.72 2.64
C LYS A 157 -1.17 -13.90 2.53
N ILE A 158 -1.19 -12.90 1.66
CA ILE A 158 -0.17 -11.86 1.60
C ILE A 158 -0.01 -11.29 3.00
N GLY A 159 1.15 -11.51 3.61
CA GLY A 159 1.50 -10.95 4.92
C GLY A 159 2.43 -9.76 4.81
N HIS A 160 3.18 -9.66 3.71
CA HIS A 160 4.28 -8.71 3.58
C HIS A 160 4.33 -8.08 2.20
N ARG A 161 4.69 -6.80 2.18
CA ARG A 161 5.08 -6.03 1.00
C ARG A 161 6.56 -5.69 1.07
N LEU A 162 7.26 -5.88 -0.03
CA LEU A 162 8.58 -5.32 -0.25
C LEU A 162 8.47 -4.25 -1.33
N TYR A 163 8.82 -3.02 -0.96
CA TYR A 163 8.79 -1.85 -1.83
C TYR A 163 10.17 -1.65 -2.44
N LEU A 164 10.26 -1.62 -3.76
CA LEU A 164 11.51 -1.38 -4.47
C LEU A 164 11.36 -0.09 -5.28
N ASN A 165 12.36 0.77 -5.19
CA ASN A 165 12.41 2.01 -5.96
C ASN A 165 13.65 2.03 -6.85
N CYS A 166 13.47 2.47 -8.09
CA CYS A 166 14.50 2.50 -9.13
C CYS A 166 14.15 3.53 -10.20
N SER A 167 15.04 3.79 -11.15
CA SER A 167 14.72 4.64 -12.30
C SER A 167 13.59 4.03 -13.15
N MET A 168 12.82 4.86 -13.87
CA MET A 168 11.80 4.34 -14.79
C MET A 168 12.41 3.49 -15.93
N SER A 169 13.64 3.81 -16.33
CA SER A 169 14.38 3.04 -17.33
C SER A 169 14.69 1.61 -16.87
N ASP A 170 14.73 1.35 -15.56
CA ASP A 170 15.17 0.07 -15.02
C ASP A 170 14.05 -0.84 -14.54
N ILE A 171 12.80 -0.37 -14.45
CA ILE A 171 11.66 -1.17 -13.94
C ILE A 171 11.59 -2.53 -14.64
N HIS A 172 11.48 -2.53 -15.97
CA HIS A 172 11.30 -3.76 -16.75
C HIS A 172 12.52 -4.70 -16.66
N PHE A 173 13.72 -4.14 -16.57
CA PHE A 173 14.94 -4.92 -16.34
C PHE A 173 14.87 -5.63 -14.98
N LEU A 174 14.57 -4.89 -13.91
CA LEU A 174 14.45 -5.43 -12.56
C LEU A 174 13.38 -6.55 -12.49
N ILE A 175 12.21 -6.33 -13.09
CA ILE A 175 11.14 -7.34 -13.11
C ILE A 175 11.62 -8.62 -13.81
N ARG A 176 12.28 -8.53 -14.96
CA ARG A 176 12.81 -9.71 -15.66
C ARG A 176 13.84 -10.47 -14.83
N ARG A 177 14.77 -9.77 -14.18
CA ARG A 177 15.79 -10.37 -13.30
C ARG A 177 15.17 -11.02 -12.05
N LEU A 178 14.16 -10.40 -11.45
CA LEU A 178 13.38 -10.99 -10.36
C LEU A 178 12.75 -12.31 -10.80
N ARG A 179 12.00 -12.30 -11.92
CA ARG A 179 11.33 -13.49 -12.45
C ARG A 179 12.31 -14.63 -12.68
N GLU A 180 13.45 -14.37 -13.33
CA GLU A 180 14.50 -15.37 -13.54
C GLU A 180 14.98 -16.02 -12.24
N LYS A 181 15.19 -15.22 -11.18
CA LYS A 181 15.64 -15.71 -9.88
C LYS A 181 14.57 -16.49 -9.12
N PHE A 182 13.30 -16.11 -9.26
CA PHE A 182 12.17 -16.84 -8.68
C PHE A 182 11.94 -18.18 -9.39
N GLU A 183 11.88 -18.18 -10.72
CA GLU A 183 11.67 -19.39 -11.53
C GLU A 183 12.83 -20.39 -11.33
N ALA A 184 14.08 -19.92 -11.24
CA ALA A 184 15.23 -20.79 -10.97
C ALA A 184 15.16 -21.51 -9.61
N ARG A 185 14.33 -21.03 -8.69
CA ARG A 185 14.08 -21.63 -7.36
C ARG A 185 12.73 -22.34 -7.25
N ASN A 186 11.94 -22.33 -8.32
CA ASN A 186 10.54 -22.76 -8.29
C ASN A 186 9.77 -22.09 -7.13
N LEU A 187 10.02 -20.79 -6.91
CA LEU A 187 9.38 -19.99 -5.89
C LEU A 187 8.24 -19.19 -6.52
N ASP A 188 7.05 -19.25 -5.92
CA ASP A 188 5.92 -18.44 -6.37
C ASP A 188 6.25 -16.94 -6.21
N TYR A 189 5.67 -16.11 -7.08
CA TYR A 189 5.81 -14.67 -6.99
C TYR A 189 4.54 -13.96 -7.40
N ARG A 190 4.26 -12.89 -6.67
CA ARG A 190 3.25 -11.90 -6.97
C ARG A 190 3.87 -10.53 -6.87
N LEU A 191 3.80 -9.77 -7.95
CA LEU A 191 4.35 -8.43 -8.01
C LEU A 191 3.44 -7.49 -8.79
N LYS A 192 3.59 -6.20 -8.51
CA LYS A 192 3.05 -5.15 -9.37
C LYS A 192 4.08 -4.06 -9.58
N PHE A 193 4.01 -3.37 -10.70
CA PHE A 193 4.90 -2.27 -11.01
C PHE A 193 4.17 -1.14 -11.73
N ASP A 194 4.69 0.06 -11.54
CA ASP A 194 4.13 1.29 -12.08
C ASP A 194 4.32 1.37 -13.60
N THR A 195 3.24 1.72 -14.28
CA THR A 195 3.19 2.00 -15.72
C THR A 195 2.80 3.45 -16.00
N SER A 196 2.46 4.22 -14.96
CA SER A 196 2.29 5.66 -15.13
C SER A 196 3.64 6.33 -15.24
N GLU A 197 3.79 7.25 -16.20
CA GLU A 197 5.01 8.03 -16.35
C GLU A 197 5.15 9.13 -15.27
N GLU A 198 4.63 8.84 -14.07
CA GLU A 198 4.56 9.76 -12.94
C GLU A 198 5.74 9.51 -11.99
N THR A 199 6.07 10.55 -11.22
CA THR A 199 7.10 10.45 -10.18
C THR A 199 6.45 9.88 -8.91
N ARG A 200 6.85 8.66 -8.54
CA ARG A 200 6.42 7.95 -7.34
C ARG A 200 7.57 7.13 -6.76
N ASP A 201 7.58 7.02 -5.43
CA ASP A 201 8.63 6.29 -4.70
C ASP A 201 8.35 4.78 -4.55
N ASP A 202 7.21 4.29 -5.03
CA ASP A 202 6.73 2.91 -4.87
C ASP A 202 6.69 2.10 -6.19
N LYS A 203 7.65 2.29 -7.09
CA LYS A 203 7.57 1.80 -8.49
C LYS A 203 7.42 0.30 -8.67
N VAL A 204 7.95 -0.53 -7.78
CA VAL A 204 7.76 -1.99 -7.81
C VAL A 204 7.41 -2.48 -6.41
N ILE A 205 6.39 -3.33 -6.31
CA ILE A 205 5.92 -3.91 -5.05
C ILE A 205 5.87 -5.43 -5.21
N LEU A 206 6.61 -6.14 -4.37
CA LEU A 206 6.55 -7.59 -4.24
C LEU A 206 5.68 -7.98 -3.05
N TYR A 207 4.89 -9.03 -3.22
CA TYR A 207 4.04 -9.59 -2.19
C TYR A 207 4.55 -10.96 -1.76
N SER A 208 4.67 -11.17 -0.46
CA SER A 208 5.16 -12.42 0.13
C SER A 208 4.31 -12.83 1.33
N ASP A 209 4.26 -14.14 1.57
CA ASP A 209 3.82 -14.68 2.85
C ASP A 209 5.00 -14.72 3.85
N THR A 210 4.71 -15.00 5.12
CA THR A 210 5.76 -15.04 6.15
C THR A 210 6.75 -16.19 5.97
N ALA A 211 6.33 -17.30 5.36
CA ALA A 211 7.18 -18.48 5.19
C ALA A 211 8.30 -18.23 4.16
N HIS A 212 8.01 -17.44 3.13
CA HIS A 212 8.92 -17.15 2.01
C HIS A 212 9.56 -15.76 2.08
N LEU A 213 9.23 -14.93 3.07
CA LEU A 213 9.74 -13.56 3.20
C LEU A 213 11.29 -13.50 3.13
N ILE A 214 11.97 -14.40 3.83
CA ILE A 214 13.44 -14.46 3.84
C ILE A 214 14.00 -14.86 2.46
N ASP A 215 13.32 -15.74 1.73
CA ASP A 215 13.75 -16.15 0.40
C ASP A 215 13.64 -14.99 -0.60
N TYR A 216 12.58 -14.19 -0.50
CA TYR A 216 12.40 -12.98 -1.29
C TYR A 216 13.51 -11.95 -1.02
N ILE A 217 13.80 -11.68 0.25
CA ILE A 217 14.87 -10.76 0.64
C ILE A 217 16.23 -11.28 0.16
N THR A 218 16.45 -12.59 0.22
CA THR A 218 17.68 -13.22 -0.30
C THR A 218 17.82 -13.00 -1.81
N ILE A 219 16.75 -13.17 -2.59
CA ILE A 219 16.74 -12.88 -4.03
C ILE A 219 17.08 -11.41 -4.30
N LEU A 220 16.51 -10.47 -3.55
CA LEU A 220 16.82 -9.05 -3.71
C LEU A 220 18.30 -8.75 -3.43
N LYS A 221 18.86 -9.33 -2.36
CA LYS A 221 20.28 -9.20 -2.04
C LYS A 221 21.21 -9.82 -3.07
N GLU A 222 20.78 -10.87 -3.76
CA GLU A 222 21.51 -11.39 -4.90
C GLU A 222 21.47 -10.46 -6.11
N ILE A 223 20.32 -9.84 -6.40
CA ILE A 223 20.21 -8.84 -7.48
C ILE A 223 21.14 -7.65 -7.21
N GLU A 224 21.21 -7.19 -5.96
CA GLU A 224 22.15 -6.14 -5.53
C GLU A 224 23.61 -6.50 -5.80
N ARG A 225 24.00 -7.74 -5.49
CA ARG A 225 25.35 -8.23 -5.75
C ARG A 225 25.63 -8.46 -7.23
N ASP A 226 24.68 -9.03 -7.96
CA ASP A 226 24.87 -9.48 -9.34
C ASP A 226 24.76 -8.31 -10.34
N TYR A 227 24.09 -7.20 -9.98
CA TYR A 227 23.87 -6.03 -10.82
C TYR A 227 24.25 -4.70 -10.13
N PRO A 228 25.53 -4.50 -9.78
CA PRO A 228 25.97 -3.30 -9.04
C PRO A 228 25.77 -1.99 -9.84
N GLU A 229 25.75 -2.04 -11.17
CA GLU A 229 25.50 -0.86 -12.01
C GLU A 229 24.04 -0.38 -11.92
N PHE A 230 23.08 -1.30 -11.75
CA PHE A 230 21.69 -0.95 -11.46
C PHE A 230 21.59 -0.27 -10.10
N MET A 231 22.35 -0.76 -9.11
CA MET A 231 22.28 -0.24 -7.73
C MET A 231 22.79 1.20 -7.60
N LYS A 232 23.63 1.67 -8.53
CA LYS A 232 24.01 3.11 -8.59
C LYS A 232 22.83 4.03 -8.90
N GLN A 233 21.76 3.50 -9.47
CA GLN A 233 20.54 4.22 -9.86
C GLN A 233 19.34 3.79 -9.00
N ALA A 234 19.55 2.95 -8.00
CA ALA A 234 18.52 2.56 -7.06
C ALA A 234 18.16 3.74 -6.17
N LEU A 235 16.87 3.87 -5.86
CA LEU A 235 16.31 5.03 -5.20
C LEU A 235 15.85 4.67 -3.79
N ASN A 236 15.67 5.70 -2.98
CA ASN A 236 15.14 5.54 -1.63
C ASN A 236 13.70 5.03 -1.67
N THR A 237 13.36 4.19 -0.70
CA THR A 237 12.02 3.61 -0.57
C THR A 237 11.02 4.63 -0.03
N PRO A 238 9.69 4.38 -0.15
CA PRO A 238 8.67 5.32 0.32
C PRO A 238 8.82 5.65 1.80
N LEU A 239 8.49 6.89 2.17
CA LEU A 239 8.76 7.46 3.48
C LEU A 239 8.28 6.58 4.64
N LEU A 240 7.07 6.04 4.57
CA LEU A 240 6.43 5.30 5.68
C LEU A 240 6.80 3.81 5.72
N THR A 241 7.76 3.36 4.90
CA THR A 241 8.20 1.95 4.89
C THR A 241 9.30 1.72 5.92
N GLY A 242 9.35 0.50 6.48
CA GLY A 242 10.54 0.03 7.18
C GLY A 242 11.67 -0.18 6.16
N LYS A 243 12.92 0.13 6.52
CA LYS A 243 14.06 -0.01 5.63
C LYS A 243 14.82 -1.28 5.97
N ILE A 244 14.84 -2.21 5.03
CA ILE A 244 15.78 -3.34 5.03
C ILE A 244 17.13 -2.85 4.48
N ASP A 245 17.08 -2.01 3.44
CA ASP A 245 18.23 -1.29 2.89
C ASP A 245 17.74 0.01 2.24
N HIS A 246 18.64 0.79 1.62
CA HIS A 246 18.33 2.03 0.91
C HIS A 246 17.27 1.84 -0.17
N TRP A 247 17.30 0.73 -0.91
CA TRP A 247 16.40 0.44 -2.03
C TRP A 247 15.31 -0.61 -1.74
N ILE A 248 15.33 -1.20 -0.54
CA ILE A 248 14.37 -2.25 -0.13
C ILE A 248 13.58 -1.78 1.08
N GLY A 249 12.32 -1.42 0.84
CA GLY A 249 11.34 -1.04 1.84
C GLY A 249 10.49 -2.23 2.23
N TYR A 250 9.95 -2.19 3.44
CA TYR A 250 9.14 -3.25 4.03
C TYR A 250 7.85 -2.66 4.61
N GLY A 251 6.75 -3.39 4.43
CA GLY A 251 5.51 -3.15 5.15
C GLY A 251 4.77 -4.45 5.41
N GLU A 252 4.27 -4.64 6.63
CA GLU A 252 3.38 -5.75 6.96
C GLU A 252 1.95 -5.44 6.53
N GLU A 253 1.35 -6.30 5.71
CA GLU A 253 0.03 -6.07 5.15
C GLU A 253 -1.02 -6.01 6.26
N PRO A 254 -1.88 -4.97 6.31
CA PRO A 254 -2.97 -4.90 7.27
C PRO A 254 -3.81 -6.18 7.20
N VAL A 255 -3.77 -6.98 8.27
CA VAL A 255 -4.51 -8.26 8.31
C VAL A 255 -5.98 -8.01 8.68
N TYR A 256 -6.28 -6.85 9.26
CA TYR A 256 -7.48 -6.54 10.04
C TYR A 256 -8.36 -5.43 9.44
N GLN A 257 -7.95 -4.82 8.33
CA GLN A 257 -8.71 -3.79 7.61
C GLN A 257 -8.64 -4.04 6.10
N GLU A 258 -9.66 -3.60 5.36
CA GLU A 258 -9.71 -3.66 3.89
C GLU A 258 -8.92 -2.53 3.22
N GLU A 259 -8.02 -1.88 3.96
CA GLU A 259 -7.15 -0.81 3.46
C GLU A 259 -5.73 -1.31 3.22
N SER A 260 -5.06 -0.72 2.23
CA SER A 260 -3.69 -1.05 1.90
C SER A 260 -2.71 -0.49 2.95
N TYR A 261 -1.52 -1.07 3.07
CA TYR A 261 -0.48 -0.64 4.02
C TYR A 261 -0.27 0.88 4.09
N ASN A 262 -0.10 1.54 2.93
CA ASN A 262 0.19 2.97 2.87
C ASN A 262 -1.08 3.81 3.10
N ASP A 263 -2.23 3.35 2.62
CA ASP A 263 -3.51 4.08 2.76
C ASP A 263 -3.90 4.20 4.24
N MET A 264 -3.81 3.10 4.99
CA MET A 264 -4.12 3.09 6.42
C MET A 264 -3.23 4.06 7.21
N ARG A 265 -1.92 4.09 6.90
CA ARG A 265 -0.96 4.96 7.59
C ARG A 265 -1.13 6.41 7.20
N SER A 266 -1.35 6.72 5.92
CA SER A 266 -1.61 8.10 5.49
C SER A 266 -2.93 8.60 6.07
N HIS A 267 -3.95 7.75 6.13
CA HIS A 267 -5.25 8.06 6.70
C HIS A 267 -5.08 8.47 8.15
N ILE A 268 -4.47 7.62 8.99
CA ILE A 268 -4.26 7.91 10.41
C ILE A 268 -3.53 9.25 10.58
N LEU A 269 -2.44 9.47 9.86
CA LEU A 269 -1.67 10.71 9.94
C LEU A 269 -2.49 11.94 9.53
N TYR A 270 -3.12 11.91 8.34
CA TYR A 270 -3.95 13.00 7.85
C TYR A 270 -5.10 13.30 8.81
N HIS A 271 -5.79 12.26 9.27
CA HIS A 271 -6.95 12.36 10.14
C HIS A 271 -6.57 12.95 11.49
N CYS A 272 -5.59 12.39 12.20
CA CYS A 272 -5.17 12.86 13.52
C CYS A 272 -4.67 14.32 13.46
N ILE A 273 -3.87 14.68 12.45
CA ILE A 273 -3.38 16.05 12.26
C ILE A 273 -4.56 17.01 12.01
N THR A 274 -5.46 16.66 11.08
CA THR A 274 -6.60 17.52 10.70
C THR A 274 -7.56 17.70 11.88
N MET A 275 -7.99 16.60 12.50
CA MET A 275 -8.94 16.59 13.61
C MET A 275 -8.42 17.37 14.81
N SER A 276 -7.22 17.05 15.28
CA SER A 276 -6.63 17.71 16.45
C SER A 276 -6.49 19.22 16.25
N THR A 277 -6.18 19.65 15.02
CA THR A 277 -6.09 21.07 14.67
C THR A 277 -7.46 21.76 14.69
N LEU A 278 -8.47 21.11 14.12
CA LEU A 278 -9.84 21.64 14.08
C LEU A 278 -10.48 21.69 15.48
N GLU A 279 -10.31 20.65 16.29
CA GLU A 279 -10.76 20.64 17.68
C GLU A 279 -10.14 21.79 18.47
N LYS A 280 -8.82 21.97 18.36
CA LYS A 280 -8.13 23.08 18.99
C LYS A 280 -8.64 24.44 18.49
N LEU A 281 -8.92 24.55 17.19
CA LEU A 281 -9.47 25.77 16.60
C LEU A 281 -10.82 26.16 17.20
N ILE A 282 -11.68 25.22 17.63
CA ILE A 282 -12.95 25.55 18.32
C ILE A 282 -12.71 26.37 19.59
N GLU A 283 -11.63 26.07 20.30
CA GLU A 283 -11.28 26.67 21.60
C GLU A 283 -10.49 27.99 21.47
N ASP A 284 -9.90 28.26 20.29
CA ASP A 284 -9.12 29.47 20.02
C ASP A 284 -9.92 30.51 19.22
N GLU A 285 -10.58 31.43 19.93
CA GLU A 285 -11.32 32.53 19.32
C GLU A 285 -10.45 33.45 18.45
N SER A 286 -9.17 33.62 18.78
CA SER A 286 -8.25 34.47 18.01
C SER A 286 -7.99 33.85 16.63
N SER A 287 -7.71 32.54 16.59
CA SER A 287 -7.51 31.80 15.34
C SER A 287 -8.78 31.71 14.51
N LEU A 288 -9.95 31.51 15.14
CA LEU A 288 -11.24 31.56 14.44
C LEU A 288 -11.52 32.95 13.85
N ARG A 289 -11.20 34.03 14.56
CA ARG A 289 -11.34 35.39 14.04
C ARG A 289 -10.39 35.63 12.86
N GLN A 290 -9.17 35.11 12.92
CA GLN A 290 -8.22 35.17 11.80
C GLN A 290 -8.73 34.42 10.57
N MET A 291 -9.30 33.22 10.76
CA MET A 291 -9.93 32.43 9.70
C MET A 291 -11.13 33.17 9.09
N ALA A 292 -12.02 33.71 9.93
CA ALA A 292 -13.16 34.50 9.50
C ALA A 292 -12.72 35.73 8.69
N LYS A 293 -11.64 36.40 9.12
CA LYS A 293 -11.06 37.55 8.42
C LYS A 293 -10.57 37.17 7.03
N TYR A 294 -9.91 36.02 6.93
CA TYR A 294 -9.47 35.51 5.63
C TYR A 294 -10.65 35.26 4.69
N PHE A 295 -11.75 34.68 5.17
CA PHE A 295 -12.94 34.43 4.34
C PHE A 295 -13.69 35.68 3.89
N ILE A 296 -13.80 36.69 4.77
CA ILE A 296 -14.49 37.95 4.48
C ILE A 296 -13.61 38.86 3.61
N GLU A 297 -12.39 39.15 4.07
CA GLU A 297 -11.56 40.22 3.48
C GLU A 297 -10.69 39.73 2.32
N VAL A 298 -10.16 38.50 2.40
CA VAL A 298 -9.22 37.97 1.41
C VAL A 298 -9.95 37.18 0.32
N LYS A 299 -10.68 36.13 0.70
CA LYS A 299 -11.43 35.30 -0.27
C LYS A 299 -12.71 35.97 -0.76
N LYS A 300 -13.27 36.92 -0.01
CA LYS A 300 -14.53 37.62 -0.34
C LYS A 300 -15.69 36.65 -0.62
N ILE A 301 -15.71 35.52 0.08
CA ILE A 301 -16.74 34.48 -0.06
C ILE A 301 -17.91 34.67 0.89
N VAL A 302 -17.76 35.54 1.89
CA VAL A 302 -18.83 35.94 2.81
C VAL A 302 -19.24 37.37 2.46
N PRO A 303 -20.51 37.60 2.05
CA PRO A 303 -20.97 38.94 1.70
C PRO A 303 -21.01 39.84 2.94
N ILE A 304 -20.59 41.09 2.75
CA ILE A 304 -20.77 42.14 3.75
C ILE A 304 -22.16 42.74 3.53
N ASP A 305 -23.03 42.62 4.53
CA ASP A 305 -24.36 43.23 4.55
C ASP A 305 -24.32 44.56 5.34
N ASP A 306 -25.49 45.19 5.53
CA ASP A 306 -25.59 46.47 6.26
C ASP A 306 -25.32 46.34 7.78
N SER A 307 -25.04 45.13 8.28
CA SER A 307 -24.64 44.93 9.68
C SER A 307 -23.23 45.47 9.92
N ASP A 308 -22.91 45.77 11.19
CA ASP A 308 -21.54 46.08 11.56
C ASP A 308 -20.62 44.86 11.34
N ILE A 309 -19.35 45.16 11.06
CA ILE A 309 -18.37 44.14 10.68
C ILE A 309 -18.14 43.12 11.80
N ASP A 310 -18.24 43.51 13.07
CA ASP A 310 -18.06 42.60 14.21
C ASP A 310 -19.22 41.60 14.33
N THR A 311 -20.45 42.03 14.06
CA THR A 311 -21.61 41.13 13.94
C THR A 311 -21.45 40.12 12.80
N ILE A 312 -20.88 40.53 11.67
CA ILE A 312 -20.56 39.60 10.56
C ILE A 312 -19.52 38.56 11.01
N TYR A 313 -18.46 39.01 11.68
CA TYR A 313 -17.43 38.14 12.26
C TYR A 313 -18.02 37.12 13.24
N GLN A 314 -18.83 37.56 14.20
CA GLN A 314 -19.43 36.68 15.21
C GLN A 314 -20.34 35.62 14.58
N ARG A 315 -21.20 36.01 13.63
CA ARG A 315 -22.07 35.08 12.90
C ARG A 315 -21.26 34.03 12.15
N LEU A 316 -20.17 34.45 11.48
CA LEU A 316 -19.31 33.52 10.76
C LEU A 316 -18.58 32.57 11.71
N ILE A 317 -18.00 33.07 12.80
CA ILE A 317 -17.31 32.25 13.80
C ILE A 317 -18.23 31.15 14.36
N LEU A 318 -19.50 31.48 14.65
CA LEU A 318 -20.48 30.48 15.11
C LEU A 318 -20.69 29.37 14.07
N LYS A 319 -20.83 29.74 12.78
CA LYS A 319 -20.96 28.78 11.67
C LYS A 319 -19.71 27.92 11.53
N LEU A 320 -18.52 28.50 11.63
CA LEU A 320 -17.26 27.75 11.57
C LEU A 320 -17.17 26.73 12.71
N LYS A 321 -17.54 27.11 13.93
CA LYS A 321 -17.59 26.17 15.07
C LYS A 321 -18.59 25.04 14.82
N GLU A 322 -19.73 25.32 14.21
CA GLU A 322 -20.74 24.32 13.86
C GLU A 322 -20.23 23.34 12.79
N GLU A 323 -19.63 23.84 11.70
CA GLU A 323 -19.00 23.04 10.65
C GLU A 323 -17.95 22.09 11.22
N ILE A 324 -17.08 22.59 12.11
CA ILE A 324 -16.07 21.74 12.76
C ILE A 324 -16.73 20.67 13.63
N LYS A 325 -17.72 21.02 14.45
CA LYS A 325 -18.41 20.05 15.32
C LYS A 325 -19.10 18.96 14.52
N CYS A 326 -19.73 19.30 13.40
CA CYS A 326 -20.32 18.32 12.49
C CYS A 326 -19.25 17.37 11.94
N TYR A 327 -18.11 17.89 11.47
CA TYR A 327 -17.00 17.07 10.99
C TYR A 327 -16.38 16.18 12.09
N CYS A 328 -16.26 16.69 13.31
CA CYS A 328 -15.71 15.92 14.42
C CYS A 328 -16.62 14.76 14.85
N ASN A 329 -17.93 14.89 14.65
CA ASN A 329 -18.92 13.85 14.95
C ASN A 329 -19.05 12.83 13.80
N ASP A 330 -18.92 13.27 12.56
CA ASP A 330 -18.99 12.43 11.37
C ASP A 330 -17.92 12.85 10.36
N THR A 331 -16.90 12.02 10.20
CA THR A 331 -15.77 12.30 9.30
C THR A 331 -16.16 12.20 7.82
N GLN A 332 -17.36 11.71 7.50
CA GLN A 332 -17.95 11.76 6.15
C GLN A 332 -18.66 13.09 5.87
N TYR A 333 -18.84 13.95 6.89
CA TYR A 333 -19.40 15.28 6.72
C TYR A 333 -18.50 16.13 5.82
N GLU A 334 -19.02 16.51 4.67
CA GLU A 334 -18.30 17.32 3.69
C GLU A 334 -19.20 18.41 3.14
N THR A 335 -18.80 19.67 3.40
CA THR A 335 -19.46 20.86 2.88
C THR A 335 -18.45 21.74 2.16
N LYS A 336 -18.96 22.67 1.33
CA LYS A 336 -18.12 23.72 0.77
C LYS A 336 -17.44 24.55 1.87
N GLY A 337 -18.13 24.81 2.99
CA GLY A 337 -17.56 25.53 4.13
C GLY A 337 -16.36 24.82 4.73
N LEU A 338 -16.49 23.54 5.04
CA LEU A 338 -15.40 22.72 5.57
C LEU A 338 -14.22 22.62 4.58
N LEU A 339 -14.49 22.46 3.28
CA LEU A 339 -13.44 22.40 2.27
C LEU A 339 -12.63 23.71 2.22
N GLU A 340 -13.31 24.86 2.28
CA GLU A 340 -12.67 26.18 2.37
C GLU A 340 -11.83 26.31 3.64
N MET A 341 -12.26 25.72 4.76
CA MET A 341 -11.49 25.68 6.01
C MET A 341 -10.23 24.82 5.89
N LYS A 342 -10.34 23.61 5.31
CA LYS A 342 -9.19 22.73 5.10
C LYS A 342 -8.11 23.38 4.23
N GLN A 343 -8.49 24.14 3.22
CA GLN A 343 -7.57 24.87 2.32
C GLN A 343 -6.71 25.91 3.03
N ILE A 344 -7.10 26.40 4.20
CA ILE A 344 -6.37 27.42 4.97
C ILE A 344 -5.85 26.91 6.30
N LEU A 345 -6.12 25.64 6.64
CA LEU A 345 -5.75 25.03 7.90
C LEU A 345 -4.23 25.06 8.11
N PHE A 346 -3.45 25.00 7.03
CA PHE A 346 -1.98 25.14 7.07
C PHE A 346 -1.51 26.43 7.76
N MET A 347 -2.24 27.54 7.60
CA MET A 347 -1.89 28.82 8.25
C MET A 347 -2.07 28.74 9.77
N ILE A 348 -3.13 28.04 10.20
CA ILE A 348 -3.44 27.82 11.61
C ILE A 348 -2.43 26.84 12.23
N MET A 349 -2.11 25.74 11.53
CA MET A 349 -1.08 24.79 11.97
C MET A 349 0.26 25.49 12.19
N LYS A 350 0.70 26.32 11.24
CA LYS A 350 1.95 27.09 11.37
C LYS A 350 1.95 27.97 12.62
N LYS A 351 0.85 28.69 12.88
CA LYS A 351 0.70 29.50 14.09
C LYS A 351 0.80 28.63 15.36
N TYR A 352 0.14 27.47 15.40
CA TYR A 352 0.18 26.60 16.57
C TYR A 352 1.55 25.99 16.81
N LEU A 353 2.29 25.59 15.78
CA LEU A 353 3.68 25.16 15.92
C LEU A 353 4.57 26.26 16.55
N GLU A 354 4.34 27.52 16.19
CA GLU A 354 5.14 28.66 16.70
C GLU A 354 4.73 29.12 18.11
N THR A 355 3.47 28.91 18.51
CA THR A 355 2.89 29.59 19.68
C THR A 355 2.32 28.67 20.76
N ASP A 356 2.10 27.40 20.46
CA ASP A 356 1.58 26.42 21.42
C ASP A 356 2.54 25.23 21.57
N SER A 357 3.23 25.20 22.72
CA SER A 357 4.16 24.13 23.07
C SER A 357 3.51 22.75 23.25
N THR A 358 2.20 22.67 23.47
CA THR A 358 1.47 21.40 23.70
C THR A 358 0.85 20.81 22.43
N TYR A 359 0.85 21.58 21.34
CA TYR A 359 0.19 21.19 20.10
C TYR A 359 0.81 19.94 19.46
N LEU A 360 2.14 19.88 19.43
CA LEU A 360 2.88 18.73 18.89
C LEU A 360 2.69 17.46 19.73
N GLU A 361 2.81 17.59 21.05
CA GLU A 361 2.63 16.47 22.00
C GLU A 361 1.23 15.86 21.83
N LYS A 362 0.17 16.69 21.82
CA LYS A 362 -1.21 16.23 21.67
C LYS A 362 -1.42 15.44 20.36
N ILE A 363 -0.94 15.98 19.23
CA ILE A 363 -1.09 15.28 17.93
C ILE A 363 -0.30 13.97 17.94
N THR A 364 0.90 13.98 18.50
CA THR A 364 1.76 12.79 18.58
C THR A 364 1.08 11.68 19.36
N ASP A 365 0.44 12.01 20.48
CA ASP A 365 -0.26 11.03 21.31
C ASP A 365 -1.53 10.49 20.65
N GLU A 366 -2.31 11.33 19.97
CA GLU A 366 -3.47 10.87 19.20
C GLU A 366 -3.06 9.96 18.03
N ILE A 367 -1.94 10.25 17.33
CA ILE A 367 -1.42 9.36 16.29
C ILE A 367 -1.03 8.00 16.89
N LYS A 368 -0.30 7.97 18.01
CA LYS A 368 0.10 6.71 18.66
C LYS A 368 -1.12 5.87 19.05
N LYS A 369 -2.10 6.51 19.68
CA LYS A 369 -3.34 5.87 20.12
C LYS A 369 -4.14 5.31 18.95
N GLU A 370 -4.26 6.04 17.85
CA GLU A 370 -4.93 5.55 16.65
C GLU A 370 -4.16 4.43 15.94
N MET A 371 -2.83 4.51 15.89
CA MET A 371 -2.00 3.42 15.38
C MET A 371 -2.19 2.14 16.19
N GLU A 372 -2.17 2.22 17.52
CA GLU A 372 -2.42 1.08 18.41
C GLU A 372 -3.84 0.53 18.25
N ARG A 373 -4.86 1.40 18.09
CA ARG A 373 -6.24 1.00 17.80
C ARG A 373 -6.35 0.21 16.48
N CYS A 374 -5.57 0.60 15.49
CA CYS A 374 -5.42 -0.10 14.20
C CYS A 374 -4.40 -1.24 14.23
N TYR A 375 -3.90 -1.61 15.42
CA TYR A 375 -2.94 -2.70 15.66
C TYR A 375 -1.57 -2.52 15.00
N ILE A 376 -1.17 -1.27 14.74
CA ILE A 376 0.15 -0.86 14.25
C ILE A 376 1.05 -0.56 15.45
N ASP A 377 2.32 -0.97 15.39
CA ASP A 377 3.30 -0.61 16.43
C ASP A 377 3.78 0.85 16.24
N PRO A 378 3.46 1.80 17.14
CA PRO A 378 3.91 3.18 17.00
C PRO A 378 5.43 3.34 17.14
N LYS A 379 6.15 2.34 17.67
CA LYS A 379 7.62 2.34 17.73
C LYS A 379 8.25 1.82 16.44
N LYS A 380 7.50 1.04 15.66
CA LYS A 380 7.90 0.55 14.35
C LYS A 380 6.69 0.48 13.43
N ILE A 381 6.33 1.62 12.84
CA ILE A 381 5.10 1.75 12.07
C ILE A 381 4.96 0.72 10.93
N CYS A 382 6.04 0.10 10.46
CA CYS A 382 5.97 -0.93 9.43
C CYS A 382 5.47 -2.31 9.90
N PHE A 383 5.28 -2.49 11.21
CA PHE A 383 4.85 -3.73 11.84
C PHE A 383 3.52 -3.57 12.57
N HIS A 384 2.88 -4.70 12.81
CA HIS A 384 1.85 -4.82 13.83
C HIS A 384 2.45 -4.97 15.23
N LEU A 385 1.59 -4.82 16.25
CA LEU A 385 2.00 -4.97 17.66
C LEU A 385 2.53 -6.37 18.01
N ASP A 386 2.11 -7.41 17.29
CA ASP A 386 2.46 -8.82 17.57
C ASP A 386 3.47 -9.44 16.59
N THR A 387 4.06 -8.65 15.69
CA THR A 387 4.90 -9.20 14.61
C THR A 387 6.11 -9.95 15.13
N LEU A 388 6.76 -9.43 16.18
CA LEU A 388 7.90 -10.10 16.78
C LEU A 388 7.52 -11.49 17.34
N GLU A 389 6.35 -11.61 17.96
CA GLU A 389 5.83 -12.90 18.45
C GLU A 389 5.51 -13.84 17.29
N LYS A 390 4.85 -13.34 16.23
CA LYS A 390 4.60 -14.11 15.01
C LYS A 390 5.90 -14.65 14.42
N PHE A 391 6.91 -13.80 14.26
CA PHE A 391 8.22 -14.19 13.72
C PHE A 391 8.92 -15.22 14.60
N HIS A 392 8.88 -15.05 15.92
CA HIS A 392 9.39 -16.04 16.87
C HIS A 392 8.72 -17.41 16.71
N LEU A 393 7.40 -17.43 16.54
CA LEU A 393 6.64 -18.66 16.29
C LEU A 393 6.97 -19.28 14.93
N TYR A 394 7.21 -18.47 13.90
CA TYR A 394 7.63 -18.97 12.58
C TYR A 394 9.02 -19.59 12.62
N ASP A 395 9.96 -18.98 13.34
CA ASP A 395 11.34 -19.45 13.47
C ASP A 395 11.51 -20.72 14.32
N LYS A 396 10.57 -21.00 15.24
CA LYS A 396 10.56 -22.27 15.99
C LYS A 396 10.31 -23.46 15.06
N LYS A 397 11.32 -24.34 14.96
CA LYS A 397 11.31 -25.60 14.19
C LYS A 397 10.81 -26.82 14.98
N GLU A 398 10.57 -26.71 16.29
CA GLU A 398 10.25 -27.88 17.12
C GLU A 398 8.83 -28.39 16.89
N SER A 399 8.73 -29.71 16.75
CA SER A 399 7.49 -30.48 16.83
C SER A 399 6.89 -30.29 18.22
N ILE A 400 6.13 -29.23 18.36
CA ILE A 400 5.17 -29.14 19.44
C ILE A 400 4.25 -30.36 19.27
N ASP A 401 4.25 -31.28 20.23
CA ASP A 401 3.18 -32.26 20.35
C ASP A 401 1.88 -31.47 20.41
N GLU A 402 1.11 -31.53 19.32
CA GLU A 402 -0.07 -30.72 19.06
C GLU A 402 -0.97 -30.63 20.29
N LYS A 403 -1.08 -31.74 21.02
CA LYS A 403 -1.96 -31.88 22.18
C LYS A 403 -1.51 -31.04 23.36
N THR A 404 -0.24 -31.12 23.76
CA THR A 404 0.26 -30.44 24.96
C THR A 404 0.22 -28.90 24.81
N PHE A 405 0.48 -28.38 23.61
CA PHE A 405 0.39 -26.95 23.35
C PHE A 405 -1.04 -26.46 23.15
N LEU A 406 -1.88 -27.19 22.40
CA LEU A 406 -3.31 -26.88 22.29
C LEU A 406 -3.98 -26.85 23.67
N ASP A 407 -3.63 -27.78 24.55
CA ASP A 407 -4.10 -27.84 25.93
C ASP A 407 -3.54 -26.67 26.79
N SER A 408 -2.30 -26.23 26.51
CA SER A 408 -1.67 -25.09 27.21
C SER A 408 -2.26 -23.73 26.83
N LEU A 409 -2.83 -23.60 25.63
CA LEU A 409 -3.39 -22.34 25.12
C LEU A 409 -4.68 -21.91 25.86
N LYS A 410 -5.17 -22.70 26.84
CA LYS A 410 -6.43 -22.45 27.61
C LYS A 410 -7.55 -21.91 26.71
N ILE A 411 -7.75 -22.54 25.56
CA ILE A 411 -8.73 -22.10 24.56
C ILE A 411 -10.11 -22.56 25.03
N THR A 412 -10.86 -21.67 25.67
CA THR A 412 -12.26 -21.88 26.03
C THR A 412 -13.24 -21.66 24.87
N ILE A 413 -12.73 -21.48 23.65
CA ILE A 413 -13.54 -21.09 22.50
C ILE A 413 -13.27 -21.96 21.26
N GLN A 414 -14.30 -22.70 20.84
CA GLN A 414 -14.29 -23.67 19.73
C GLN A 414 -13.99 -23.03 18.37
N PRO A 415 -13.44 -23.80 17.39
CA PRO A 415 -12.98 -23.27 16.10
C PRO A 415 -14.15 -22.94 15.18
N SER A 416 -14.62 -21.71 15.30
CA SER A 416 -15.32 -20.97 14.28
C SER A 416 -14.92 -19.51 14.47
N TYR A 417 -14.73 -18.78 13.38
CA TYR A 417 -14.44 -17.35 13.35
C TYR A 417 -15.14 -16.58 14.49
N PHE A 418 -14.40 -15.80 15.29
CA PHE A 418 -15.04 -14.92 16.27
C PHE A 418 -15.19 -13.51 15.70
N GLN A 419 -16.45 -13.18 15.47
CA GLN A 419 -16.97 -11.85 15.19
C GLN A 419 -17.11 -11.09 16.51
N VAL A 420 -16.48 -9.92 16.62
CA VAL A 420 -16.81 -8.92 17.65
C VAL A 420 -17.04 -7.61 16.92
N GLY A 421 -18.31 -7.24 16.74
CA GLY A 421 -18.72 -6.16 15.84
C GLY A 421 -18.77 -6.60 14.36
N ASN A 422 -18.60 -5.68 13.41
CA ASN A 422 -18.77 -5.94 11.98
C ASN A 422 -17.50 -6.43 11.24
N GLY A 423 -16.47 -6.92 11.94
CA GLY A 423 -15.20 -7.37 11.33
C GLY A 423 -14.93 -8.87 11.52
N ILE A 424 -14.38 -9.52 10.49
CA ILE A 424 -13.90 -10.92 10.49
C ILE A 424 -12.38 -10.91 10.71
N TYR A 425 -11.86 -11.72 11.65
CA TYR A 425 -10.44 -11.73 12.05
C TYR A 425 -9.71 -13.05 11.80
N GLN A 426 -8.39 -12.97 11.57
CA GLN A 426 -7.47 -14.11 11.53
C GLN A 426 -6.63 -14.19 12.80
N SER A 427 -6.47 -15.40 13.36
CA SER A 427 -5.74 -15.64 14.60
C SER A 427 -4.44 -16.41 14.39
N ILE A 428 -3.53 -16.33 15.37
CA ILE A 428 -2.34 -17.19 15.56
C ILE A 428 -2.66 -18.68 15.30
N LYS A 429 -3.91 -19.10 15.49
CA LYS A 429 -4.41 -20.46 15.22
C LYS A 429 -4.32 -20.88 13.74
N ASN A 430 -4.43 -19.95 12.77
CA ASN A 430 -4.25 -20.26 11.34
C ASN A 430 -2.77 -20.48 10.98
N ILE A 431 -1.86 -19.75 11.65
CA ILE A 431 -0.41 -19.95 11.52
C ILE A 431 -0.04 -21.34 12.07
N LEU A 432 -0.66 -21.74 13.18
CA LEU A 432 -0.48 -23.07 13.76
C LEU A 432 -1.09 -24.15 12.86
N TYR A 433 -2.33 -23.99 12.40
CA TYR A 433 -3.00 -24.94 11.50
C TYR A 433 -2.18 -25.21 10.22
N MET A 434 -1.67 -24.16 9.55
CA MET A 434 -0.81 -24.30 8.37
C MET A 434 0.53 -25.01 8.64
N LYS A 435 1.06 -24.94 9.87
CA LYS A 435 2.28 -25.66 10.29
C LYS A 435 2.01 -27.13 10.64
N PHE A 436 0.78 -27.50 11.00
CA PHE A 436 0.41 -28.83 11.49
C PHE A 436 -0.32 -29.70 10.45
N THR A 437 -0.91 -29.12 9.40
CA THR A 437 -1.57 -29.88 8.33
C THR A 437 -0.69 -30.20 7.12
N LYS A 438 0.64 -30.19 7.26
CA LYS A 438 1.56 -30.74 6.24
C LYS A 438 2.13 -32.09 6.67
#